data_AF-A0A9E0B153-F1
#
_entry.id   AF-A0A9E0B153-F1
#
_cell.length_a   1.000
_cell.length_b   1.000
_cell.length_c   1.000
_cell.angle_alpha   90.00
_cell.angle_beta   90.00
_cell.angle_gamma   90.00
#
_symmetry.space_group_name_H-M   'P 1'
#
loop_
_entity.id
_entity.type
_entity.pdbx_description
1 polymer ?
#
loop_
_entity_poly.entity_id
_entity_poly.type
_entity_poly.pdbx_seq_one_letter_code
_entity_poly.pdbx_strand_id
1 'polypeptide(L)' 'MKLVKLKPKVNRLAVVAVSAVAILSSCTTVKEYQKNKLNDGEMTLSSRKIQKTESSFQSYREGASGANGGKTGGGCGCN' A
#
# COMPACT_ATOMS: atom_id res chain seq x y z
N MET A 1 22.22 -33.14 -11.30
CA MET A 1 22.46 -31.87 -10.58
C MET A 1 22.32 -32.12 -9.08
N LYS A 2 23.39 -31.94 -8.30
CA LYS A 2 23.41 -32.25 -6.86
C LYS A 2 22.61 -31.18 -6.11
N LEU A 3 21.53 -31.59 -5.45
CA LEU A 3 20.80 -30.75 -4.50
C LEU A 3 21.73 -30.49 -3.31
N VAL A 4 22.20 -29.24 -3.19
CA VAL A 4 22.98 -28.77 -2.04
C VAL A 4 22.11 -28.91 -0.80
N LYS A 5 22.35 -29.96 0.00
CA LYS A 5 21.76 -30.07 1.34
C LYS A 5 22.45 -29.06 2.24
N LEU A 6 21.94 -27.83 2.26
CA LEU A 6 22.25 -26.89 3.34
C LEU A 6 21.68 -27.48 4.64
N LYS A 7 22.55 -27.86 5.58
CA LYS A 7 22.18 -28.04 6.98
C LYS A 7 22.61 -26.77 7.71
N PRO A 8 21.70 -25.79 7.93
CA PRO A 8 22.10 -24.60 8.64
C PRO A 8 21.85 -24.84 10.14
N LYS A 9 22.88 -24.67 10.98
CA LYS A 9 22.69 -24.31 12.39
C LYS A 9 22.33 -22.83 12.40
N VAL A 10 21.09 -22.52 12.00
CA VAL A 10 20.62 -21.15 11.82
C VAL A 10 20.24 -20.59 13.18
N ASN A 11 20.98 -19.58 13.62
CA ASN A 11 20.55 -18.72 14.72
C ASN A 11 19.21 -18.07 14.32
N ARG A 12 18.19 -18.15 15.18
CA ARG A 12 16.82 -17.68 14.86
C ARG A 12 16.81 -16.23 14.39
N LEU A 13 17.71 -15.40 14.93
CA LEU A 13 17.91 -14.01 14.54
C LEU A 13 18.34 -13.85 13.06
N ALA A 14 19.22 -14.74 12.58
CA ALA A 14 19.71 -14.72 11.20
C ALA A 14 18.62 -15.12 10.20
N VAL A 15 17.72 -16.04 10.57
CA VAL A 15 16.57 -16.44 9.74
C VAL A 15 15.60 -15.27 9.58
N VAL A 16 15.28 -14.57 10.67
CA VAL A 16 14.40 -13.40 10.65
C VAL A 16 15.00 -12.29 9.80
N ALA A 17 16.29 -11.98 9.97
CA ALA A 17 16.96 -10.94 9.19
C ALA A 17 16.96 -11.24 7.67
N VAL A 18 17.24 -12.48 7.28
CA VAL A 18 17.21 -12.88 5.85
C VAL A 18 15.78 -12.83 5.30
N SER A 19 14.78 -13.26 6.07
CA SER A 19 13.37 -13.18 5.64
C SER A 19 12.89 -11.75 5.45
N ALA A 20 13.31 -10.81 6.31
CA ALA A 20 12.96 -9.40 6.19
C ALA A 20 13.50 -8.80 4.89
N VAL A 21 14.78 -9.01 4.59
CA VAL A 21 15.40 -8.48 3.36
C VAL A 21 14.71 -9.02 2.10
N ALA A 22 14.28 -10.29 2.10
CA ALA A 22 13.56 -10.87 0.97
C ALA A 22 12.21 -10.17 0.72
N ILE A 23 11.46 -9.81 1.78
CA ILE A 23 10.15 -9.17 1.67
C ILE A 23 10.28 -7.72 1.17
N LEU A 24 11.29 -6.97 1.60
CA LEU A 24 11.48 -5.60 1.13
C LEU A 24 11.93 -5.51 -0.34
N SER A 25 12.47 -6.59 -0.91
CA SER A 25 12.96 -6.61 -2.29
C SER A 25 11.86 -6.69 -3.37
N SER A 26 10.60 -6.92 -3.00
CA SER A 26 9.50 -7.06 -3.96
C SER A 26 8.87 -5.73 -4.41
N CYS A 27 9.22 -4.60 -3.79
CA CYS A 27 8.72 -3.29 -4.20
C CYS A 27 9.45 -2.79 -5.45
N THR A 28 8.71 -2.52 -6.53
CA THR A 28 9.26 -1.97 -7.78
C THR A 28 8.53 -0.68 -8.16
N THR A 29 9.26 0.27 -8.75
CA THR A 29 8.68 1.52 -9.23
C THR A 29 8.02 1.31 -10.59
N VAL A 30 6.73 1.66 -10.70
CA VAL A 30 5.95 1.53 -11.93
C VAL A 30 5.96 2.85 -12.68
N LYS A 31 6.23 2.81 -13.98
CA LYS A 31 6.20 3.99 -14.84
C LYS A 31 4.77 4.54 -14.91
N GLU A 32 4.63 5.86 -14.95
CA GLU A 32 3.33 6.54 -14.77
C GLU A 32 2.25 6.08 -15.76
N TYR A 33 2.62 5.86 -17.03
CA TYR A 33 1.70 5.36 -18.06
C TYR A 33 1.21 3.91 -17.82
N GLN A 34 1.95 3.10 -17.04
CA GLN A 34 1.53 1.74 -16.67
C GLN A 34 0.58 1.77 -15.47
N LYS A 35 0.61 2.81 -14.64
CA LYS A 35 -0.28 2.95 -13.48
C LYS A 35 -1.75 2.95 -13.90
N ASN A 36 -2.09 3.53 -15.07
CA ASN A 36 -3.46 3.50 -15.59
C ASN A 36 -4.01 2.08 -15.82
N LYS A 37 -3.15 1.07 -16.03
CA LYS A 37 -3.57 -0.34 -16.17
C LYS A 37 -3.66 -1.08 -14.85
N LEU A 38 -2.96 -0.62 -13.82
CA LEU A 38 -3.06 -1.14 -12.46
C LEU A 38 -4.17 -0.42 -11.66
N ASN A 39 -4.57 0.78 -12.08
CA ASN A 39 -5.59 1.57 -11.42
C ASN A 39 -6.98 0.93 -11.56
N ASP A 40 -7.46 0.29 -10.50
CA ASP A 40 -8.87 -0.05 -10.30
C ASP A 40 -9.72 1.24 -10.20
N GLY A 41 -10.98 1.18 -10.63
CA GLY A 41 -11.93 2.30 -10.55
C GLY A 41 -12.15 2.80 -9.12
N GLU A 42 -11.96 1.90 -8.15
CA GLU A 42 -12.02 2.18 -6.70
C GLU A 42 -10.82 3.00 -6.19
N MET A 43 -9.69 3.00 -6.91
CA MET A 43 -8.49 3.76 -6.53
C MET A 43 -8.54 5.23 -6.98
N THR A 44 -9.64 5.64 -7.61
CA THR A 44 -9.87 7.06 -7.85
C THR A 44 -10.10 7.75 -6.50
N LEU A 45 -9.27 8.74 -6.18
CA LEU A 45 -9.37 9.58 -4.99
C LEU A 45 -10.56 10.56 -5.10
N SER A 46 -11.74 10.05 -5.45
CA SER A 46 -12.96 10.83 -5.60
C SER A 46 -14.13 10.07 -4.99
N SER A 47 -14.78 10.71 -4.03
CA SER A 47 -15.93 10.13 -3.36
C SER A 47 -17.12 10.01 -4.31
N ARG A 48 -17.70 8.81 -4.40
CA ARG A 48 -18.99 8.60 -5.09
C ARG A 48 -20.06 9.46 -4.43
N LYS A 49 -21.11 9.87 -5.16
CA LYS A 49 -22.15 10.79 -4.63
C LYS A 49 -22.73 10.34 -3.28
N ILE A 50 -22.87 9.03 -3.09
CA ILE A 50 -23.42 8.40 -1.86
C ILE A 50 -22.41 8.41 -0.71
N GLN A 51 -21.11 8.25 -0.99
CA GLN A 51 -20.06 8.20 0.03
C GLN A 51 -19.77 9.58 0.65
N LYS A 52 -20.16 10.68 -0.02
CA LYS A 52 -19.92 12.04 0.50
C LYS A 52 -20.62 12.28 1.83
N THR A 53 -21.84 11.78 2.01
CA THR A 53 -22.60 11.95 3.26
C THR A 53 -22.04 11.06 4.37
N GLU A 54 -21.64 9.84 4.04
CA GLU A 54 -20.98 8.91 4.98
C GLU A 54 -19.63 9.45 5.46
N SER A 55 -18.76 9.87 4.54
CA SER A 55 -17.46 10.48 4.88
C SER A 55 -17.64 11.78 5.67
N SER A 56 -18.71 12.54 5.42
CA SER A 56 -19.01 13.73 6.23
C SER A 56 -19.33 13.34 7.66
N PHE A 57 -20.19 12.34 7.88
CA PHE A 57 -20.53 11.83 9.21
C PHE A 57 -19.30 11.28 9.96
N GLN A 58 -18.47 10.49 9.28
CA GLN A 58 -17.22 9.97 9.85
C GLN A 58 -16.25 11.10 10.20
N SER A 59 -16.10 12.11 9.31
CA SER A 59 -15.25 13.28 9.58
C SER A 59 -15.71 14.07 10.80
N TYR A 60 -17.02 14.16 11.05
CA TYR A 60 -17.57 14.81 12.24
C TYR A 60 -17.28 14.02 13.54
N ARG A 61 -17.22 12.68 13.49
CA ARG A 61 -17.02 11.84 14.69
C ARG A 61 -15.57 11.47 14.97
N GLU A 62 -14.79 11.21 13.93
CA GLU A 62 -13.45 10.63 13.99
C GLU A 62 -12.36 11.60 13.52
N GLY A 63 -12.75 12.78 13.03
CA GLY A 63 -11.84 13.76 12.43
C GLY A 63 -11.52 13.44 10.98
N ALA A 64 -10.81 14.35 10.32
CA ALA A 64 -10.47 14.21 8.91
C ALA A 64 -9.51 13.03 8.67
N SER A 65 -9.93 12.05 7.86
CA SER A 65 -9.06 11.03 7.30
C SER A 65 -8.55 11.47 5.92
N GLY A 66 -7.23 11.45 5.74
CA GLY A 66 -6.57 11.85 4.49
C GLY A 66 -6.78 10.87 3.33
N ALA A 67 -6.25 11.20 2.16
CA ALA A 67 -6.31 10.39 0.94
C ALA A 67 -7.71 10.21 0.31
N ASN A 68 -8.54 11.25 0.30
CA ASN A 68 -9.84 11.26 -0.39
C ASN A 68 -9.91 12.26 -1.57
N GLY A 69 -8.78 12.90 -1.91
CA GLY A 69 -8.64 13.87 -3.02
C GLY A 69 -9.48 15.16 -2.90
N GLY A 70 -10.26 15.33 -1.83
CA GLY A 70 -11.09 16.50 -1.54
C GLY A 70 -10.49 17.44 -0.47
N LYS A 71 -11.11 18.62 -0.29
CA LYS A 71 -10.64 19.66 0.65
C LYS A 71 -10.57 19.18 2.11
N THR A 72 -11.44 18.27 2.51
CA THR A 72 -11.55 17.75 3.89
C THR A 72 -10.70 16.51 4.15
N GLY A 73 -10.00 15.99 3.14
CA GLY A 73 -9.21 14.74 3.25
C GLY A 73 -8.04 14.70 2.27
N GLY A 74 -7.38 15.84 2.04
CA GLY A 74 -6.27 15.95 1.09
C GLY A 74 -5.07 15.11 1.55
N GLY A 75 -4.76 14.04 0.83
CA GLY A 75 -3.45 13.38 0.92
C GLY A 75 -2.39 14.15 0.11
N CYS A 76 -1.13 13.68 0.15
CA CYS A 76 0.01 14.21 -0.61
C CYS A 76 -0.27 14.54 -2.10
N GLY A 77 -1.32 13.98 -2.72
CA GLY A 77 -1.53 14.14 -4.16
C GLY A 77 -0.41 13.47 -4.96
N CYS A 78 0.24 12.47 -4.36
CA CYS A 78 1.22 11.63 -5.01
C CYS A 78 0.48 10.76 -6.06
N ASN A 79 0.43 11.21 -7.32
CA ASN A 79 0.17 10.35 -8.47
C ASN A 79 1.50 9.85 -9.02
#